data_AF-A0AAE9I0W3-F1
#
_entry.id   AF-A0AAE9I0W3-F1
#
_cell.length_a   1.000
_cell.length_b   1.000
_cell.length_c   1.000
_cell.angle_alpha   90.00
_cell.angle_beta   90.00
_cell.angle_gamma   90.00
#
_symmetry.space_group_name_H-M   'P 1'
#
loop_
_entity.id
_entity.type
_entity.pdbx_description
1 polymer ?
#
loop_
_entity_poly.entity_id
_entity_poly.type
_entity_poly.pdbx_seq_one_letter_code
_entity_poly.pdbx_strand_id
1 'polypeptide(L)'
;MSNEKNNEAASVAHRLTDEQIMLAGMNHFRRAQTPEAALSYIASVRECLTLAAAAAPAPFQPRVQPWMLECFGAEIAADVEERNHRFLEEALELVQACDCTRSEAHQLVDYVFDRPAGEKRQEVGGVMVTLAALCLAQSLDMHEAGEIELTRIWTKVDQIRAKQAAKPKHSPLPMHTGRDPAAGNTTPISANSAEITPGTLPYPTEPTDALLDVLGLMLYTTTPIAHALRAAGTDIPKRCEEEQAHVLHWLIQLTLQHGAEWRARAAKSIEELQAATRKPDWRGESDALEQGDEL
;
A
#
# COMPACT_ATOMS: atom_id res chain seq x y z
N MET A 1 -49.47 -19.02 15.01
CA MET A 1 -48.60 -19.63 13.98
C MET A 1 -48.50 -18.60 12.88
N SER A 2 -47.31 -18.06 12.65
CA SER A 2 -47.15 -16.71 12.10
C SER A 2 -46.40 -16.72 10.78
N ASN A 3 -46.50 -15.59 10.07
CA ASN A 3 -45.99 -15.37 8.72
C ASN A 3 -44.48 -15.70 8.58
N GLU A 4 -44.13 -16.75 7.85
CA GLU A 4 -42.75 -17.22 7.64
C GLU A 4 -42.46 -17.43 6.14
N LYS A 5 -42.90 -16.48 5.31
CA LYS A 5 -42.73 -16.49 3.84
C LYS A 5 -42.37 -15.13 3.22
N ASN A 6 -41.76 -14.24 4.01
CA ASN A 6 -41.42 -12.87 3.62
C ASN A 6 -39.92 -12.53 3.81
N ASN A 7 -38.98 -13.35 3.30
CA ASN A 7 -37.59 -12.89 3.15
C ASN A 7 -36.70 -13.68 2.17
N GLU A 8 -36.97 -13.63 0.85
CA GLU A 8 -35.95 -14.04 -0.15
C GLU A 8 -36.23 -13.49 -1.57
N ALA A 9 -36.42 -12.16 -1.69
CA ALA A 9 -36.75 -11.49 -2.97
C ALA A 9 -35.91 -10.22 -3.26
N ALA A 10 -34.84 -9.98 -2.51
CA ALA A 10 -33.91 -8.86 -2.73
C ALA A 10 -32.82 -9.24 -3.75
N SER A 11 -33.21 -9.54 -4.99
CA SER A 11 -32.26 -9.95 -6.04
C SER A 11 -31.36 -8.79 -6.48
N VAL A 12 -30.08 -9.09 -6.72
CA VAL A 12 -29.03 -8.11 -6.99
C VAL A 12 -29.30 -7.34 -8.27
N ALA A 13 -29.28 -6.00 -8.19
CA ALA A 13 -29.24 -5.14 -9.37
C ALA A 13 -27.88 -5.31 -10.07
N HIS A 14 -27.84 -6.16 -11.10
CA HIS A 14 -26.64 -6.49 -11.86
C HIS A 14 -26.12 -5.23 -12.59
N ARG A 15 -25.01 -4.65 -12.11
CA ARG A 15 -24.36 -3.53 -12.79
C ARG A 15 -23.76 -4.03 -14.11
N LEU A 16 -24.07 -3.34 -15.21
CA LEU A 16 -23.45 -3.61 -16.50
C LEU A 16 -21.95 -3.34 -16.41
N THR A 17 -21.12 -4.18 -17.03
CA THR A 17 -19.68 -3.92 -17.14
C THR A 17 -19.40 -2.85 -18.19
N ASP A 18 -18.24 -2.18 -18.10
CA ASP A 18 -17.86 -1.14 -19.07
C ASP A 18 -17.80 -1.68 -20.51
N GLU A 19 -17.39 -2.94 -20.68
CA GLU A 19 -17.43 -3.65 -21.96
C GLU A 19 -18.87 -3.84 -22.48
N GLN A 20 -19.81 -4.23 -21.61
CA GLN A 20 -21.24 -4.34 -21.97
C GLN A 20 -21.85 -2.98 -22.33
N ILE A 21 -21.49 -1.91 -21.61
CA ILE A 21 -21.94 -0.54 -21.87
C ILE A 21 -21.39 -0.07 -23.23
N MET A 22 -20.11 -0.29 -23.50
CA MET A 22 -19.47 0.02 -24.79
C MET A 22 -20.08 -0.76 -25.95
N LEU A 23 -20.29 -2.08 -25.81
CA LEU A 23 -20.95 -2.91 -26.82
C LEU A 23 -22.41 -2.51 -27.07
N ALA A 24 -23.16 -2.14 -26.03
CA ALA A 24 -24.51 -1.60 -26.19
C ALA A 24 -24.50 -0.29 -27.00
N GLY A 25 -23.61 0.65 -26.64
CA GLY A 25 -23.44 1.92 -27.34
C GLY A 25 -23.04 1.76 -28.81
N MET A 26 -22.02 0.95 -29.09
CA MET A 26 -21.55 0.69 -30.46
C MET A 26 -22.62 0.00 -31.34
N ASN A 27 -23.39 -0.94 -30.78
CA ASN A 27 -24.48 -1.58 -31.51
C ASN A 27 -25.68 -0.66 -31.72
N HIS A 28 -25.94 0.28 -30.80
CA HIS A 28 -26.99 1.29 -30.99
C HIS A 28 -26.58 2.34 -32.03
N PHE A 29 -25.34 2.81 -32.01
CA PHE A 29 -24.79 3.77 -32.97
C PHE A 29 -24.82 3.22 -34.41
N ARG A 30 -24.48 1.94 -34.62
CA ARG A 30 -24.63 1.26 -35.92
C ARG A 30 -26.07 1.18 -36.44
N ARG A 31 -27.08 1.41 -35.60
CA ARG A 31 -28.51 1.42 -35.98
C ARG A 31 -29.08 2.84 -36.19
N ALA A 32 -28.32 3.89 -35.88
CA ALA A 32 -28.76 5.27 -36.07
C ALA A 32 -28.67 5.68 -37.56
N GLN A 33 -29.66 5.27 -38.36
CA GLN A 33 -29.72 5.55 -39.80
C GLN A 33 -30.17 6.99 -40.13
N THR A 34 -30.56 7.80 -39.15
CA THR A 34 -30.98 9.20 -39.34
C THR A 34 -30.37 10.14 -38.29
N PRO A 35 -30.27 11.46 -38.54
CA PRO A 35 -29.73 12.43 -37.60
C PRO A 35 -30.48 12.48 -36.26
N GLU A 36 -31.80 12.26 -36.28
CA GLU A 36 -32.66 12.30 -35.10
C GLU A 36 -32.35 11.14 -34.14
N ALA A 37 -32.08 9.95 -34.70
CA ALA A 37 -31.64 8.80 -33.92
C ALA A 37 -30.25 9.02 -33.29
N ALA A 38 -29.34 9.70 -34.00
CA ALA A 38 -28.03 10.06 -33.46
C ALA A 38 -28.12 11.12 -32.34
N LEU A 39 -28.99 12.13 -32.50
CA LEU A 39 -29.25 13.14 -31.47
C LEU A 39 -29.91 12.53 -30.22
N SER A 40 -30.86 11.61 -30.40
CA SER A 40 -31.49 10.85 -29.31
C SER A 40 -30.44 10.02 -28.54
N TYR A 41 -29.57 9.29 -29.25
CA TYR A 41 -28.47 8.55 -28.64
C TYR A 41 -27.50 9.46 -27.86
N ILE A 42 -27.15 10.63 -28.41
CA ILE A 42 -26.30 11.62 -27.71
C ILE A 42 -26.99 12.15 -26.44
N ALA A 43 -28.31 12.33 -26.46
CA ALA A 43 -29.07 12.71 -25.27
C ALA A 43 -29.02 11.61 -24.19
N SER A 44 -29.31 10.35 -24.55
CA SER A 44 -29.24 9.23 -23.60
C SER A 44 -27.83 8.98 -23.06
N VAL A 45 -26.77 9.14 -23.87
CA VAL A 45 -25.39 9.05 -23.38
C VAL A 45 -25.07 10.19 -22.41
N ARG A 46 -25.52 11.42 -22.67
CA ARG A 46 -25.39 12.54 -21.72
C ARG A 46 -26.14 12.30 -20.42
N GLU A 47 -27.35 11.72 -20.49
CA GLU A 47 -28.14 11.36 -19.32
C GLU A 47 -27.43 10.30 -18.47
N CYS A 48 -26.95 9.20 -19.08
CA CYS A 48 -26.13 8.19 -18.41
C CYS A 48 -24.85 8.77 -17.79
N LEU A 49 -24.13 9.65 -18.49
CA LEU A 49 -22.93 10.32 -17.96
C LEU A 49 -23.27 11.27 -16.79
N THR A 50 -24.41 11.95 -16.84
CA THR A 50 -24.89 12.82 -15.75
C THR A 50 -25.25 12.01 -14.51
N LEU A 51 -25.94 10.87 -14.70
CA LEU A 51 -26.28 9.93 -13.62
C LEU A 51 -25.03 9.28 -13.02
N ALA A 52 -24.04 8.91 -13.84
CA ALA A 52 -22.75 8.40 -13.38
C ALA A 52 -21.96 9.44 -12.57
N ALA A 53 -21.91 10.70 -13.04
CA ALA A 53 -21.27 11.79 -12.32
C ALA A 53 -21.97 12.11 -10.99
N ALA A 54 -23.31 12.01 -10.93
CA ALA A 54 -24.09 12.17 -9.70
C ALA A 54 -23.95 10.99 -8.72
N ALA A 55 -23.49 9.83 -9.19
CA ALA A 55 -23.22 8.64 -8.38
C ALA A 55 -21.76 8.55 -7.89
N ALA A 56 -20.87 9.43 -8.35
CA ALA A 56 -19.50 9.50 -7.85
C ALA A 56 -19.48 10.00 -6.39
N PRO A 57 -18.64 9.42 -5.51
CA PRO A 57 -18.47 9.95 -4.16
C PRO A 57 -17.90 11.36 -4.22
N ALA A 58 -18.30 12.22 -3.27
CA ALA A 58 -17.78 13.57 -3.17
C ALA A 58 -16.24 13.59 -3.05
N PRO A 59 -15.54 14.66 -3.46
CA PRO A 59 -14.10 14.77 -3.27
C PRO A 59 -13.69 14.57 -1.79
N PHE A 60 -12.45 14.13 -1.56
CA PHE A 60 -11.97 13.72 -0.24
C PHE A 60 -12.15 14.81 0.84
N GLN A 61 -11.71 16.04 0.56
CA GLN A 61 -11.75 17.16 1.52
C GLN A 61 -13.18 17.44 2.07
N PRO A 62 -14.24 17.57 1.24
CA PRO A 62 -15.63 17.58 1.70
C PRO A 62 -16.05 16.44 2.63
N ARG A 63 -15.50 15.22 2.46
CA ARG A 63 -15.83 14.05 3.31
C ARG A 63 -15.12 14.03 4.66
N VAL A 64 -14.04 14.80 4.82
CA VAL A 64 -13.39 15.02 6.14
C VAL A 64 -14.24 15.91 7.05
N GLN A 65 -15.02 16.85 6.50
CA GLN A 65 -15.80 17.81 7.30
C GLN A 65 -16.87 17.16 8.21
N PRO A 66 -17.69 16.19 7.75
CA PRO A 66 -18.63 15.48 8.62
C PRO A 66 -17.95 14.75 9.79
N TRP A 67 -16.81 14.08 9.54
CA TRP A 67 -16.04 13.39 10.59
C TRP A 67 -15.45 14.39 11.61
N MET A 68 -14.95 15.53 11.14
CA MET A 68 -14.47 16.62 11.98
C MET A 68 -15.58 17.16 12.90
N LEU A 69 -16.78 17.39 12.36
CA LEU A 69 -17.91 17.88 13.13
C LEU A 69 -18.42 16.84 14.15
N GLU A 70 -18.45 15.56 13.78
CA GLU A 70 -18.84 14.46 14.68
C GLU A 70 -17.84 14.31 15.84
N CYS A 71 -16.54 14.25 15.55
CA CYS A 71 -15.51 14.04 16.57
C CYS A 71 -15.31 15.23 17.51
N PHE A 72 -15.40 16.46 16.99
CA PHE A 72 -14.90 17.66 17.69
C PHE A 72 -15.95 18.76 17.88
N GLY A 73 -17.09 18.72 17.19
CA GLY A 73 -18.05 19.83 17.17
C GLY A 73 -17.55 21.05 16.39
N ALA A 74 -18.44 22.02 16.17
CA ALA A 74 -18.17 23.15 15.27
C ALA A 74 -17.00 24.06 15.71
N GLU A 75 -16.84 24.29 17.02
CA GLU A 75 -15.82 25.20 17.55
C GLU A 75 -14.40 24.64 17.34
N ILE A 76 -14.13 23.44 17.83
CA ILE A 76 -12.81 22.79 17.71
C ILE A 76 -12.50 22.38 16.26
N ALA A 77 -13.53 22.09 15.45
CA ALA A 77 -13.35 21.86 14.02
C ALA A 77 -12.96 23.12 13.23
N ALA A 78 -13.28 24.32 13.75
CA ALA A 78 -12.89 25.60 13.19
C ALA A 78 -11.61 26.19 13.81
N ASP A 79 -11.03 25.54 14.83
CA ASP A 79 -9.79 25.99 15.47
C ASP A 79 -8.59 25.87 14.52
N VAL A 80 -8.18 27.02 13.97
CA VAL A 80 -7.08 27.14 13.01
C VAL A 80 -5.73 26.77 13.64
N GLU A 81 -5.55 27.00 14.94
CA GLU A 81 -4.30 26.70 15.64
C GLU A 81 -4.21 25.19 15.96
N GLU A 82 -5.28 24.57 16.48
CA GLU A 82 -5.28 23.12 16.68
C GLU A 82 -5.20 22.37 15.35
N ARG A 83 -5.86 22.84 14.26
CA ARG A 83 -5.71 22.22 12.93
C ARG A 83 -4.29 22.36 12.38
N ASN A 84 -3.63 23.50 12.58
CA ASN A 84 -2.24 23.72 12.17
C ASN A 84 -1.27 22.78 12.92
N HIS A 85 -1.41 22.66 14.24
CA HIS A 85 -0.59 21.76 15.05
C HIS A 85 -0.87 20.27 14.76
N ARG A 86 -2.13 19.88 14.49
CA ARG A 86 -2.45 18.52 14.02
C ARG A 86 -1.71 18.21 12.73
N PHE A 87 -1.83 19.06 11.70
CA PHE A 87 -1.16 18.85 10.42
C PHE A 87 0.37 18.71 10.58
N LEU A 88 0.99 19.54 11.43
CA LEU A 88 2.44 19.48 11.66
C LEU A 88 2.88 18.15 12.29
N GLU A 89 2.18 17.63 13.30
CA GLU A 89 2.53 16.34 13.93
C GLU A 89 2.30 15.16 12.97
N GLU A 90 1.22 15.14 12.16
CA GLU A 90 1.05 14.11 11.10
C GLU A 90 2.18 14.16 10.06
N ALA A 91 2.59 15.36 9.64
CA ALA A 91 3.68 15.52 8.67
C ALA A 91 5.04 15.07 9.24
N LEU A 92 5.26 15.28 10.54
CA LEU A 92 6.44 14.80 11.26
C LEU A 92 6.43 13.27 11.43
N GLU A 93 5.28 12.67 11.74
CA GLU A 93 5.13 11.21 11.80
C GLU A 93 5.38 10.56 10.42
N LEU A 94 4.89 11.16 9.32
CA LEU A 94 5.13 10.66 7.97
C LEU A 94 6.62 10.70 7.57
N VAL A 95 7.34 11.81 7.82
CA VAL A 95 8.77 11.85 7.48
C VAL A 95 9.60 10.97 8.42
N GLN A 96 9.19 10.80 9.68
CA GLN A 96 9.82 9.82 10.60
C GLN A 96 9.63 8.38 10.10
N ALA A 97 8.45 8.04 9.55
CA ALA A 97 8.20 6.75 8.91
C ALA A 97 8.97 6.56 7.58
N CYS A 98 9.55 7.65 7.04
CA CYS A 98 10.46 7.67 5.91
C CYS A 98 11.94 7.80 6.36
N ASP A 99 12.26 7.32 7.57
CA ASP A 99 13.59 7.33 8.21
C ASP A 99 14.25 8.71 8.44
N CYS A 100 13.51 9.82 8.27
CA CYS A 100 14.04 11.17 8.53
C CYS A 100 14.39 11.34 10.01
N THR A 101 15.63 11.72 10.32
CA THR A 101 16.05 11.89 11.70
C THR A 101 15.52 13.20 12.30
N ARG A 102 15.37 13.22 13.63
CA ARG A 102 15.08 14.44 14.40
C ARG A 102 16.03 15.60 14.06
N SER A 103 17.30 15.30 13.72
CA SER A 103 18.30 16.32 13.39
C SER A 103 17.99 16.99 12.04
N GLU A 104 17.64 16.22 11.02
CA GLU A 104 17.29 16.74 9.70
C GLU A 104 15.95 17.49 9.73
N ALA A 105 14.97 16.99 10.48
CA ALA A 105 13.72 17.68 10.73
C ALA A 105 13.92 19.07 11.38
N HIS A 106 14.80 19.19 12.38
CA HIS A 106 15.13 20.50 12.98
C HIS A 106 15.88 21.43 12.02
N GLN A 107 16.85 20.92 11.24
CA GLN A 107 17.53 21.72 10.20
C GLN A 107 16.56 22.28 9.15
N LEU A 108 15.53 21.51 8.78
CA LEU A 108 14.47 21.97 7.89
C LEU A 108 13.52 22.99 8.55
N VAL A 109 13.27 22.89 9.86
CA VAL A 109 12.55 23.93 10.62
C VAL A 109 13.35 25.24 10.58
N ASP A 110 14.62 25.24 10.98
CA ASP A 110 15.45 26.45 11.00
C ASP A 110 15.49 27.11 9.60
N TYR A 111 15.75 26.33 8.54
CA TYR A 111 15.76 26.79 7.15
C TYR A 111 14.41 27.38 6.66
N VAL A 112 13.28 26.92 7.18
CA VAL A 112 11.94 27.39 6.78
C VAL A 112 11.46 28.58 7.62
N PHE A 113 11.96 28.75 8.85
CA PHE A 113 11.58 29.85 9.75
C PHE A 113 12.55 31.05 9.70
N ASP A 114 13.80 30.89 9.26
CA ASP A 114 14.75 31.99 9.04
C ASP A 114 14.42 32.88 7.81
N ARG A 115 13.42 32.50 7.01
CA ARG A 115 12.97 33.20 5.80
C ARG A 115 11.59 33.85 5.99
N PRO A 116 11.24 34.91 5.21
CA PRO A 116 9.91 35.50 5.25
C PRO A 116 8.79 34.47 4.98
N ALA A 117 7.68 34.57 5.71
CA ALA A 117 6.55 33.66 5.57
C ALA A 117 5.89 33.75 4.18
N GLY A 118 5.57 32.59 3.61
CA GLY A 118 4.90 32.45 2.31
C GLY A 118 3.39 32.73 2.33
N GLU A 119 2.78 32.72 1.16
CA GLU A 119 1.33 32.90 1.01
C GLU A 119 0.60 31.55 1.19
N LYS A 120 -0.49 31.53 1.96
CA LYS A 120 -1.14 30.29 2.41
C LYS A 120 -1.62 29.37 1.29
N ARG A 121 -2.18 29.90 0.20
CA ARG A 121 -2.60 29.10 -0.97
C ARG A 121 -1.39 28.54 -1.71
N GLN A 122 -0.31 29.31 -1.86
CA GLN A 122 0.96 28.82 -2.41
C GLN A 122 1.53 27.66 -1.58
N GLU A 123 1.67 27.82 -0.26
CA GLU A 123 2.25 26.78 0.60
C GLU A 123 1.38 25.50 0.64
N VAL A 124 0.04 25.62 0.65
CA VAL A 124 -0.87 24.47 0.52
C VAL A 124 -0.66 23.74 -0.82
N GLY A 125 -0.48 24.48 -1.91
CA GLY A 125 -0.16 23.89 -3.22
C GLY A 125 1.20 23.17 -3.23
N GLY A 126 2.21 23.78 -2.59
CA GLY A 126 3.53 23.18 -2.39
C GLY A 126 3.45 21.85 -1.64
N VAL A 127 2.81 21.85 -0.47
CA VAL A 127 2.59 20.66 0.37
C VAL A 127 1.92 19.53 -0.42
N MET A 128 0.86 19.81 -1.19
CA MET A 128 0.18 18.79 -2.00
C MET A 128 1.10 18.15 -3.04
N VAL A 129 1.92 18.96 -3.73
CA VAL A 129 2.86 18.46 -4.74
C VAL A 129 4.00 17.66 -4.09
N THR A 130 4.55 18.12 -2.96
CA THR A 130 5.62 17.38 -2.26
C THR A 130 5.13 16.10 -1.63
N LEU A 131 3.88 16.06 -1.11
CA LEU A 131 3.27 14.84 -0.59
C LEU A 131 3.07 13.81 -1.71
N ALA A 132 2.52 14.22 -2.85
CA ALA A 132 2.38 13.35 -4.01
C ALA A 132 3.73 12.80 -4.50
N ALA A 133 4.77 13.64 -4.55
CA ALA A 133 6.12 13.22 -4.92
C ALA A 133 6.75 12.25 -3.91
N LEU A 134 6.54 12.46 -2.60
CA LEU A 134 7.01 11.55 -1.55
C LEU A 134 6.28 10.19 -1.63
N CYS A 135 4.95 10.20 -1.79
CA CYS A 135 4.17 8.97 -1.96
C CYS A 135 4.62 8.19 -3.21
N LEU A 136 4.84 8.86 -4.34
CA LEU A 136 5.40 8.22 -5.55
C LEU A 136 6.80 7.62 -5.31
N ALA A 137 7.68 8.32 -4.59
CA ALA A 137 9.01 7.80 -4.24
C ALA A 137 8.94 6.58 -3.30
N GLN A 138 7.98 6.55 -2.37
CA GLN A 138 7.71 5.44 -1.46
C GLN A 138 6.80 4.35 -2.05
N SER A 139 6.37 4.47 -3.32
CA SER A 139 5.42 3.57 -3.99
C SER A 139 4.07 3.43 -3.27
N LEU A 140 3.58 4.50 -2.65
CA LEU A 140 2.29 4.61 -1.97
C LEU A 140 1.27 5.35 -2.85
N ASP A 141 0.02 4.87 -2.90
CA ASP A 141 -1.09 5.66 -3.41
C ASP A 141 -1.61 6.60 -2.32
N MET A 142 -1.44 7.91 -2.53
CA MET A 142 -1.82 8.95 -1.56
C MET A 142 -3.34 9.09 -1.37
N HIS A 143 -4.14 8.65 -2.34
CA HIS A 143 -5.59 8.69 -2.27
C HIS A 143 -6.12 7.45 -1.55
N GLU A 144 -5.66 6.25 -1.90
CA GLU A 144 -6.03 5.01 -1.21
C GLU A 144 -5.65 5.08 0.28
N ALA A 145 -4.44 5.54 0.61
CA ALA A 145 -4.03 5.74 2.00
C ALA A 145 -4.97 6.71 2.76
N GLY A 146 -5.42 7.79 2.10
CA GLY A 146 -6.38 8.73 2.66
C GLY A 146 -7.78 8.11 2.87
N GLU A 147 -8.27 7.30 1.93
CA GLU A 147 -9.56 6.61 2.05
C GLU A 147 -9.56 5.52 3.14
N ILE A 148 -8.46 4.75 3.23
CA ILE A 148 -8.24 3.77 4.30
C ILE A 148 -8.22 4.48 5.66
N GLU A 149 -7.47 5.58 5.79
CA GLU A 149 -7.37 6.32 7.04
C GLU A 149 -8.69 6.97 7.43
N LEU A 150 -9.40 7.63 6.51
CA LEU A 150 -10.71 8.22 6.76
C LEU A 150 -11.73 7.15 7.19
N THR A 151 -11.72 5.97 6.56
CA THR A 151 -12.53 4.83 6.97
C THR A 151 -12.15 4.33 8.37
N ARG A 152 -10.86 4.26 8.68
CA ARG A 152 -10.34 3.82 9.98
C ARG A 152 -10.73 4.77 11.11
N ILE A 153 -10.59 6.08 10.94
CA ILE A 153 -10.90 7.07 12.00
C ILE A 153 -12.38 7.23 12.30
N TRP A 154 -13.27 6.87 11.36
CA TRP A 154 -14.70 6.69 11.66
C TRP A 154 -14.96 5.58 12.69
N THR A 155 -14.13 4.54 12.76
CA THR A 155 -14.22 3.50 13.82
C THR A 155 -13.71 3.98 15.19
N LYS A 156 -13.20 5.22 15.28
CA LYS A 156 -12.50 5.76 16.46
C LYS A 156 -13.18 6.95 17.12
N VAL A 157 -14.34 7.40 16.63
CA VAL A 157 -15.06 8.61 17.09
C VAL A 157 -15.09 8.74 18.62
N ASP A 158 -15.55 7.72 19.35
CA ASP A 158 -15.65 7.80 20.81
C ASP A 158 -14.29 7.80 21.53
N GLN A 159 -13.29 7.14 20.95
CA GLN A 159 -11.91 7.15 21.47
C GLN A 159 -11.25 8.52 21.25
N ILE A 160 -11.56 9.17 20.13
CA ILE A 160 -11.12 10.54 19.80
C ILE A 160 -11.80 11.56 20.73
N ARG A 161 -13.12 11.47 20.90
CA ARG A 161 -13.90 12.29 21.85
C ARG A 161 -13.36 12.18 23.28
N ALA A 162 -13.11 10.96 23.76
CA ALA A 162 -12.54 10.72 25.09
C ALA A 162 -11.13 11.32 25.25
N LYS A 163 -10.26 11.17 24.23
CA LYS A 163 -8.93 11.82 24.22
C LYS A 163 -9.02 13.35 24.21
N GLN A 164 -9.92 13.94 23.41
CA GLN A 164 -10.09 15.39 23.33
C GLN A 164 -10.60 15.96 24.67
N ALA A 165 -11.58 15.29 25.30
CA ALA A 165 -12.09 15.68 26.63
C ALA A 165 -11.04 15.61 27.75
N ALA A 166 -9.99 14.80 27.57
CA ALA A 166 -8.88 14.67 28.51
C ALA A 166 -7.71 15.65 28.27
N LYS A 167 -7.72 16.47 27.22
CA LYS A 167 -6.64 17.43 26.93
C LYS A 167 -6.58 18.56 27.98
N PRO A 168 -5.41 18.84 28.58
CA PRO A 168 -5.19 20.07 29.33
C PRO A 168 -5.29 21.30 28.41
N LYS A 169 -6.00 22.35 28.83
CA LYS A 169 -6.34 23.53 28.00
C LYS A 169 -5.15 24.41 27.53
N HIS A 170 -3.92 24.07 27.90
CA HIS A 170 -2.74 24.95 27.77
C HIS A 170 -1.45 24.22 27.32
N SER A 171 -1.56 23.11 26.57
CA SER A 171 -0.41 22.43 25.95
C SER A 171 -0.74 21.99 24.52
N PRO A 172 0.10 22.29 23.51
CA PRO A 172 -0.04 21.71 22.18
C PRO A 172 0.40 20.23 22.13
N LEU A 173 1.16 19.76 23.13
CA LEU A 173 1.72 18.41 23.18
C LEU A 173 0.90 17.47 24.11
N PRO A 174 0.61 16.22 23.69
CA PRO A 174 0.07 15.18 24.56
C PRO A 174 1.03 14.78 25.68
N MET A 175 0.51 14.53 26.88
CA MET A 175 1.32 14.03 28.00
C MET A 175 1.56 12.52 27.85
N HIS A 176 2.79 12.11 27.55
CA HIS A 176 3.19 10.70 27.51
C HIS A 176 3.43 10.17 28.93
N THR A 177 2.64 9.18 29.37
CA THR A 177 2.97 8.34 30.53
C THR A 177 4.00 7.28 30.11
N GLY A 178 5.13 7.20 30.81
CA GLY A 178 6.28 6.38 30.41
C GLY A 178 6.05 4.86 30.41
N ARG A 179 6.97 4.13 29.77
CA ARG A 179 7.06 2.66 29.76
C ARG A 179 8.35 2.23 30.45
N ASP A 180 8.24 1.35 31.44
CA ASP A 180 9.40 0.73 32.11
C ASP A 180 10.10 -0.31 31.21
N PRO A 181 11.45 -0.44 31.28
CA PRO A 181 12.21 -1.40 30.47
C PRO A 181 12.72 -2.61 31.28
N ALA A 182 11.98 -3.73 31.33
CA ALA A 182 12.52 -5.03 31.77
C ALA A 182 11.72 -6.26 31.24
N ALA A 183 12.46 -7.34 30.97
CA ALA A 183 12.04 -8.71 30.55
C ALA A 183 11.76 -8.95 29.04
N GLY A 184 12.26 -10.04 28.40
CA GLY A 184 13.37 -10.94 28.77
C GLY A 184 13.19 -12.43 28.39
N ASN A 185 13.99 -12.92 27.42
CA ASN A 185 14.25 -14.34 27.07
C ASN A 185 13.03 -15.16 26.51
N THR A 186 13.14 -16.24 25.71
CA THR A 186 14.20 -16.98 24.96
C THR A 186 13.48 -17.81 23.84
N THR A 187 14.03 -18.63 22.92
CA THR A 187 15.31 -19.37 22.69
C THR A 187 15.38 -19.76 21.18
N PRO A 188 16.55 -19.98 20.55
CA PRO A 188 16.62 -20.34 19.11
C PRO A 188 16.36 -21.83 18.82
N ILE A 189 15.89 -22.16 17.61
CA ILE A 189 15.71 -23.53 17.10
C ILE A 189 16.43 -23.67 15.75
N SER A 190 17.06 -24.83 15.53
CA SER A 190 17.92 -25.10 14.36
C SER A 190 17.12 -25.44 13.09
N ALA A 191 17.70 -25.10 11.93
CA ALA A 191 17.18 -25.52 10.63
C ALA A 191 17.29 -27.04 10.43
N ASN A 192 16.35 -27.58 9.65
CA ASN A 192 16.49 -28.86 8.96
C ASN A 192 15.99 -28.71 7.51
N SER A 193 16.75 -29.28 6.59
CA SER A 193 16.41 -29.43 5.18
C SER A 193 15.93 -30.86 4.94
N ALA A 194 14.86 -31.02 4.15
CA ALA A 194 14.36 -32.32 3.71
C ALA A 194 14.19 -32.29 2.19
N GLU A 195 14.63 -33.34 1.51
CA GLU A 195 14.58 -33.43 0.05
C GLU A 195 13.14 -33.68 -0.43
N ILE A 196 12.78 -33.10 -1.58
CA ILE A 196 11.41 -33.10 -2.09
C ILE A 196 11.34 -34.02 -3.31
N THR A 197 10.53 -35.08 -3.25
CA THR A 197 10.25 -35.93 -4.41
C THR A 197 9.23 -35.23 -5.35
N PRO A 198 9.52 -35.06 -6.65
CA PRO A 198 8.60 -34.40 -7.57
C PRO A 198 7.25 -35.15 -7.72
N GLY A 199 6.15 -34.38 -7.74
CA GLY A 199 4.82 -34.88 -8.13
C GLY A 199 3.91 -35.38 -7.00
N THR A 200 4.36 -35.41 -5.74
CA THR A 200 3.59 -36.02 -4.61
C THR A 200 2.83 -35.02 -3.72
N LEU A 201 2.87 -33.72 -4.02
CA LEU A 201 2.26 -32.69 -3.17
C LEU A 201 0.77 -32.48 -3.51
N PRO A 202 -0.19 -32.74 -2.59
CA PRO A 202 -1.60 -32.51 -2.84
C PRO A 202 -1.91 -31.01 -2.82
N TYR A 203 -2.54 -30.51 -3.89
CA TYR A 203 -3.11 -29.16 -3.90
C TYR A 203 -4.45 -29.17 -3.13
N PRO A 204 -4.70 -28.24 -2.19
CA PRO A 204 -5.89 -28.27 -1.36
C PRO A 204 -7.14 -27.82 -2.13
N THR A 205 -8.31 -28.29 -1.72
CA THR A 205 -9.61 -27.88 -2.31
C THR A 205 -10.01 -26.45 -1.93
N GLU A 206 -9.60 -26.00 -0.75
CA GLU A 206 -9.74 -24.63 -0.27
C GLU A 206 -8.33 -24.05 -0.09
N PRO A 207 -8.01 -22.86 -0.65
CA PRO A 207 -6.68 -22.29 -0.53
C PRO A 207 -6.42 -21.77 0.89
N THR A 208 -5.24 -22.06 1.44
CA THR A 208 -4.80 -21.49 2.72
C THR A 208 -4.37 -20.03 2.55
N ASP A 209 -4.36 -19.25 3.64
CA ASP A 209 -3.91 -17.84 3.62
C ASP A 209 -2.52 -17.70 2.98
N ALA A 210 -1.61 -18.62 3.31
CA ALA A 210 -0.26 -18.68 2.75
C ALA A 210 -0.24 -18.96 1.23
N LEU A 211 -1.25 -19.67 0.70
CA LEU A 211 -1.40 -19.95 -0.73
C LEU A 211 -2.10 -18.81 -1.46
N LEU A 212 -3.07 -18.14 -0.82
CA LEU A 212 -3.66 -16.89 -1.30
C LEU A 212 -2.60 -15.78 -1.42
N ASP A 213 -1.74 -15.65 -0.41
CA ASP A 213 -0.57 -14.76 -0.40
C ASP A 213 0.33 -14.94 -1.64
N VAL A 214 0.58 -16.18 -2.06
CA VAL A 214 1.39 -16.49 -3.24
C VAL A 214 0.61 -16.26 -4.54
N LEU A 215 -0.65 -16.68 -4.61
CA LEU A 215 -1.49 -16.49 -5.79
C LEU A 215 -1.78 -15.01 -6.09
N GLY A 216 -1.75 -14.15 -5.07
CA GLY A 216 -1.86 -12.70 -5.19
C GLY A 216 -0.59 -11.97 -5.66
N LEU A 217 0.52 -12.68 -5.91
CA LEU A 217 1.78 -12.04 -6.31
C LEU A 217 1.73 -11.52 -7.75
N MET A 218 1.60 -10.19 -7.86
CA MET A 218 1.63 -9.45 -9.12
C MET A 218 2.98 -9.55 -9.83
N LEU A 219 2.95 -9.37 -11.16
CA LEU A 219 4.12 -9.42 -12.06
C LEU A 219 5.36 -8.69 -11.53
N TYR A 220 5.20 -7.44 -11.07
CA TYR A 220 6.30 -6.61 -10.57
C TYR A 220 6.97 -7.18 -9.31
N THR A 221 6.26 -7.98 -8.51
CA THR A 221 6.82 -8.70 -7.35
C THR A 221 7.54 -9.98 -7.78
N THR A 222 7.05 -10.65 -8.83
CA THR A 222 7.68 -11.90 -9.34
C THR A 222 8.89 -11.68 -10.23
N THR A 223 8.95 -10.62 -11.04
CA THR A 223 10.06 -10.37 -11.99
C THR A 223 11.44 -10.30 -11.31
N PRO A 224 11.65 -9.62 -10.16
CA PRO A 224 12.92 -9.66 -9.44
C PRO A 224 13.33 -11.06 -8.98
N ILE A 225 12.36 -11.92 -8.62
CA ILE A 225 12.60 -13.31 -8.22
C ILE A 225 12.99 -14.15 -9.44
N ALA A 226 12.29 -13.99 -10.57
CA ALA A 226 12.65 -14.64 -11.83
C ALA A 226 14.07 -14.24 -12.30
N HIS A 227 14.44 -12.96 -12.11
CA HIS A 227 15.79 -12.48 -12.37
C HIS A 227 16.83 -13.15 -11.45
N ALA A 228 16.55 -13.30 -10.16
CA ALA A 228 17.45 -13.95 -9.21
C ALA A 228 17.65 -15.45 -9.50
N LEU A 229 16.56 -16.19 -9.75
CA LEU A 229 16.61 -17.61 -10.12
C LEU A 229 17.36 -17.82 -11.45
N ARG A 230 17.11 -16.95 -12.44
CA ARG A 230 17.85 -16.97 -13.72
C ARG A 230 19.33 -16.64 -13.56
N ALA A 231 19.68 -15.68 -12.70
CA ALA A 231 21.08 -15.38 -12.38
C ALA A 231 21.80 -16.55 -11.70
N ALA A 232 21.04 -17.35 -10.92
CA ALA A 232 21.51 -18.59 -10.31
C ALA A 232 21.63 -19.79 -11.27
N GLY A 233 21.29 -19.62 -12.56
CA GLY A 233 21.42 -20.65 -13.60
C GLY A 233 20.14 -21.44 -13.90
N THR A 234 18.98 -21.07 -13.35
CA THR A 234 17.69 -21.64 -13.78
C THR A 234 17.32 -21.11 -15.16
N ASP A 235 16.97 -21.99 -16.10
CA ASP A 235 16.49 -21.57 -17.42
C ASP A 235 15.03 -21.09 -17.33
N ILE A 236 14.84 -19.78 -17.40
CA ILE A 236 13.54 -19.11 -17.31
C ILE A 236 13.39 -18.18 -18.53
N PRO A 237 12.39 -18.39 -19.40
CA PRO A 237 12.09 -17.50 -20.53
C PRO A 237 11.90 -16.04 -20.10
N LYS A 238 12.20 -15.08 -20.99
CA LYS A 238 12.19 -13.63 -20.70
C LYS A 238 10.85 -12.94 -20.97
N ARG A 239 9.79 -13.69 -21.25
CA ARG A 239 8.43 -13.16 -21.39
C ARG A 239 7.82 -13.03 -19.99
N CYS A 240 7.23 -11.89 -19.67
CA CYS A 240 6.86 -11.57 -18.29
C CYS A 240 5.80 -12.54 -17.71
N GLU A 241 4.87 -13.06 -18.52
CA GLU A 241 3.91 -14.09 -18.06
C GLU A 241 4.59 -15.44 -17.77
N GLU A 242 5.67 -15.77 -18.48
CA GLU A 242 6.46 -17.00 -18.30
C GLU A 242 7.38 -16.88 -17.07
N GLU A 243 7.92 -15.68 -16.81
CA GLU A 243 8.62 -15.34 -15.57
C GLU A 243 7.71 -15.46 -14.33
N GLN A 244 6.52 -14.84 -14.38
CA GLN A 244 5.54 -14.91 -13.30
C GLN A 244 5.11 -16.36 -13.06
N ALA A 245 4.77 -17.11 -14.12
CA ALA A 245 4.33 -18.50 -13.99
C ALA A 245 5.40 -19.40 -13.34
N HIS A 246 6.67 -19.24 -13.69
CA HIS A 246 7.76 -20.02 -13.09
C HIS A 246 7.93 -19.71 -11.59
N VAL A 247 7.91 -18.43 -11.22
CA VAL A 247 8.03 -18.00 -9.81
C VAL A 247 6.83 -18.44 -8.99
N LEU A 248 5.61 -18.26 -9.49
CA LEU A 248 4.38 -18.73 -8.82
C LEU A 248 4.43 -20.25 -8.61
N HIS A 249 4.81 -21.03 -9.63
CA HIS A 249 4.91 -22.48 -9.50
C HIS A 249 5.86 -22.92 -8.37
N TRP A 250 7.04 -22.29 -8.29
CA TRP A 250 8.03 -22.56 -7.25
C TRP A 250 7.54 -22.15 -5.84
N LEU A 251 6.96 -20.96 -5.69
CA LEU A 251 6.44 -20.47 -4.41
C LEU A 251 5.22 -21.28 -3.92
N ILE A 252 4.36 -21.76 -4.83
CA ILE A 252 3.27 -22.68 -4.52
C ILE A 252 3.81 -23.98 -3.93
N GLN A 253 4.88 -24.57 -4.52
CA GLN A 253 5.49 -25.78 -3.98
C GLN A 253 6.01 -25.57 -2.54
N LEU A 254 6.75 -24.49 -2.28
CA LEU A 254 7.23 -24.15 -0.94
C LEU A 254 6.06 -23.97 0.06
N THR A 255 4.97 -23.34 -0.39
CA THR A 255 3.77 -23.13 0.43
C THR A 255 3.07 -24.43 0.79
N LEU A 256 2.91 -25.35 -0.16
CA LEU A 256 2.32 -26.67 0.08
C LEU A 256 3.17 -27.55 1.02
N GLN A 257 4.48 -27.31 1.10
CA GLN A 257 5.42 -28.05 1.96
C GLN A 257 5.58 -27.44 3.35
N HIS A 258 5.44 -26.11 3.48
CA HIS A 258 5.92 -25.36 4.66
C HIS A 258 4.90 -24.36 5.23
N GLY A 259 3.73 -24.19 4.60
CA GLY A 259 2.68 -23.28 5.08
C GLY A 259 3.19 -21.83 5.17
N ALA A 260 2.95 -21.17 6.30
CA ALA A 260 3.35 -19.79 6.55
C ALA A 260 4.88 -19.54 6.41
N GLU A 261 5.72 -20.56 6.62
CA GLU A 261 7.18 -20.47 6.53
C GLU A 261 7.71 -20.32 5.10
N TRP A 262 6.83 -20.33 4.08
CA TRP A 262 7.24 -20.24 2.67
C TRP A 262 8.12 -19.03 2.37
N ARG A 263 7.86 -17.87 3.00
CA ARG A 263 8.65 -16.64 2.80
C ARG A 263 10.09 -16.81 3.28
N ALA A 264 10.28 -17.34 4.50
CA ALA A 264 11.60 -17.59 5.07
C ALA A 264 12.37 -18.65 4.27
N ARG A 265 11.66 -19.68 3.79
CA ARG A 265 12.23 -20.74 2.93
C ARG A 265 12.65 -20.19 1.55
N ALA A 266 11.80 -19.39 0.91
CA ALA A 266 12.10 -18.76 -0.38
C ALA A 266 13.27 -17.79 -0.30
N ALA A 267 13.30 -16.91 0.71
CA ALA A 267 14.42 -15.99 0.96
C ALA A 267 15.73 -16.76 1.13
N LYS A 268 15.76 -17.75 2.03
CA LYS A 268 16.93 -18.59 2.27
C LYS A 268 17.41 -19.30 0.99
N SER A 269 16.50 -19.88 0.19
CA SER A 269 16.90 -20.52 -1.08
C SER A 269 17.49 -19.53 -2.09
N ILE A 270 17.01 -18.29 -2.14
CA ILE A 270 17.60 -17.23 -2.98
C ILE A 270 18.99 -16.85 -2.47
N GLU A 271 19.19 -16.74 -1.16
CA GLU A 271 20.52 -16.49 -0.55
C GLU A 271 21.51 -17.63 -0.85
N GLU A 272 21.10 -18.89 -0.70
CA GLU A 272 21.93 -20.07 -1.02
C GLU A 272 22.33 -20.10 -2.51
N LEU A 273 21.39 -19.76 -3.41
CA LEU A 273 21.61 -19.66 -4.85
C LEU A 273 22.55 -18.49 -5.26
N GLN A 274 22.41 -17.34 -4.60
CA GLN A 274 23.31 -16.18 -4.79
C GLN A 274 24.72 -16.46 -4.24
N ALA A 275 24.83 -17.14 -3.10
CA ALA A 275 26.11 -17.56 -2.55
C ALA A 275 26.83 -18.54 -3.49
N ALA A 276 26.10 -19.51 -4.07
CA ALA A 276 26.65 -20.48 -5.01
C ALA A 276 27.13 -19.88 -6.35
N THR A 277 26.60 -18.72 -6.76
CA THR A 277 27.03 -18.01 -7.99
C THR A 277 28.07 -16.91 -7.77
N ARG A 278 28.39 -16.58 -6.52
CA ARG A 278 29.42 -15.59 -6.19
C ARG A 278 30.82 -16.15 -6.46
N LYS A 279 31.40 -15.78 -7.60
CA LYS A 279 32.81 -16.08 -7.91
C LYS A 279 33.74 -15.57 -6.80
N PRO A 280 34.84 -16.28 -6.47
CA PRO A 280 35.86 -15.78 -5.56
C PRO A 280 36.38 -14.42 -6.02
N ASP A 281 36.55 -13.48 -5.07
CA ASP A 281 37.24 -12.22 -5.36
C ASP A 281 38.73 -12.51 -5.56
N TRP A 282 39.32 -11.90 -6.57
CA TRP A 282 40.73 -12.09 -6.95
C TRP A 282 41.68 -11.20 -6.14
N ARG A 283 41.14 -10.27 -5.35
CA ARG A 283 41.89 -9.25 -4.60
C ARG A 283 42.31 -9.75 -3.22
N GLY A 284 43.07 -10.85 -3.18
CA GLY A 284 43.46 -11.55 -1.95
C GLY A 284 44.96 -11.79 -1.74
N GLU A 285 45.81 -11.62 -2.74
CA GLU A 285 47.25 -11.94 -2.68
C GLU A 285 48.12 -10.85 -3.32
N SER A 286 48.51 -9.83 -2.55
CA SER A 286 49.51 -8.81 -2.97
C SER A 286 50.42 -8.28 -1.85
N ASP A 287 50.02 -8.40 -0.59
CA ASP A 287 50.65 -7.65 0.53
C ASP A 287 51.85 -8.39 1.16
N ALA A 288 52.70 -8.99 0.31
CA ALA A 288 53.76 -9.93 0.73
C ALA A 288 55.17 -9.60 0.19
N LEU A 289 55.38 -8.44 -0.45
CA LEU A 289 56.61 -8.14 -1.22
C LEU A 289 57.27 -6.76 -0.97
N GLU A 290 56.96 -6.06 0.13
CA GLU A 290 57.65 -4.80 0.50
C GLU A 290 58.35 -4.86 1.87
N GLN A 291 59.28 -5.81 2.04
CA GLN A 291 60.39 -5.69 3.00
C GLN A 291 61.67 -6.31 2.43
N GLY A 292 62.60 -5.47 1.96
CA GLY A 292 63.95 -5.91 1.58
C GLY A 292 64.59 -5.17 0.40
N ASP A 293 65.04 -3.94 0.61
CA ASP A 293 66.31 -3.41 0.06
C ASP A 293 66.63 -2.02 0.67
N GLU A 294 67.59 -1.99 1.61
CA GLU A 294 68.36 -0.80 1.97
C GLU A 294 69.86 -1.14 1.82
N LEU A 295 70.67 -0.15 1.40
CA LEU A 295 72.09 -0.28 1.05
C LEU A 295 73.02 0.34 2.12
#